data_AF-A0A1W9ZZ22-F1
#
_entry.id   AF-A0A1W9ZZ22-F1
#
_cell.length_a   1.000
_cell.length_b   1.000
_cell.length_c   1.000
_cell.angle_alpha   90.00
_cell.angle_beta   90.00
_cell.angle_gamma   90.00
#
_symmetry.space_group_name_H-M   'P 1'
#
loop_
_entity.id
_entity.type
_entity.pdbx_description
1 polymer ?
#
loop_
_entity_poly.entity_id
_entity_poly.type
_entity_poly.pdbx_seq_one_letter_code
_entity_poly.pdbx_strand_id
1 'polypeptide(L)'
;MLTVGSLVGGYRVERVLGSGGMGTVYLAADPALPRRNALKVLSAELCRDPDFRARFIREADMAAALEHPQIVSVYNRGQTPDGQLWIAMQFVDGTDADDALRNGTMTPHRAVHVIAEVAKALDFAHSRNVMHRDVKPANFLLSGPVGPDERVFLGDFGIARALDDVGLTATGSVLATIAYAAPEVLSNAPIDGRVDIYSLGCSLFRLLTGQTPFSANNGAAAVMSAHLFAPPPRVTDLVHSLPPAFDQVIATAMAKDPAVRFGSAGALAQAAAAALHGVAHGMSLPPVPIGEVSTHQQQFPSPPGWQPTDRGNTPPPTPWGPPAYPSRRRKRTAIGATLAAVALVGAGAVAVSTLHDARPGRAATAPQGAPPGEPFSSIASQPPAATDIAAAELRPTLLGANEIARISGGNPVVLERDDATLLDDAATSDNAQCIGAWAPAEQSVYGTSGYTGVAVQALRALNETAWRDSVTEAVVAFPSQEKAGVFYVNQRGQWGLCGGKTITLSQPGEPAQMWDFGQPLTIAGALTIAATLRGGAASCQHGIVPRGNVIIDIRQCRATGGNDVAALVTATAAKLPRQR
;
A
#
# COMPACT_ATOMS: atom_id res chain seq x y z
N MET A 1 -6.13 -25.74 -6.53
CA MET A 1 -4.78 -26.28 -6.28
C MET A 1 -4.57 -27.47 -7.19
N LEU A 2 -3.36 -27.64 -7.72
CA LEU A 2 -3.02 -28.78 -8.57
C LEU A 2 -2.85 -30.04 -7.73
N THR A 3 -3.28 -31.18 -8.26
CA THR A 3 -3.11 -32.48 -7.59
C THR A 3 -1.70 -33.02 -7.83
N VAL A 4 -1.21 -33.83 -6.90
CA VAL A 4 0.04 -34.59 -7.09
C VAL A 4 -0.05 -35.41 -8.38
N GLY A 5 1.01 -35.36 -9.19
CA GLY A 5 1.08 -35.97 -10.51
C GLY A 5 0.66 -35.05 -11.66
N SER A 6 0.08 -33.87 -11.39
CA SER A 6 -0.25 -32.89 -12.43
C SER A 6 0.99 -32.43 -13.19
N LEU A 7 0.84 -32.17 -14.50
CA LEU A 7 1.90 -31.66 -15.36
C LEU A 7 1.68 -30.18 -15.68
N VAL A 8 2.71 -29.37 -15.48
CA VAL A 8 2.72 -27.93 -15.80
C VAL A 8 4.03 -27.61 -16.48
N GLY A 9 4.00 -27.19 -17.75
CA GLY A 9 5.24 -26.90 -18.51
C GLY A 9 6.19 -28.11 -18.60
N GLY A 10 5.67 -29.33 -18.50
CA GLY A 10 6.47 -30.57 -18.43
C GLY A 10 6.88 -30.97 -17.00
N TYR A 11 6.84 -30.06 -16.04
CA TYR A 11 7.16 -30.35 -14.63
C TYR A 11 6.05 -31.16 -13.97
N ARG A 12 6.41 -32.23 -13.28
CA ARG A 12 5.45 -33.09 -12.56
C ARG A 12 5.36 -32.70 -11.10
N VAL A 13 4.19 -32.24 -10.66
CA VAL A 13 3.93 -31.83 -9.27
C VAL A 13 4.06 -33.03 -8.32
N GLU A 14 4.90 -32.91 -7.29
CA GLU A 14 5.09 -33.93 -6.26
C GLU A 14 4.37 -33.57 -4.96
N ARG A 15 4.45 -32.31 -4.52
CA ARG A 15 3.72 -31.80 -3.34
C ARG A 15 3.67 -30.27 -3.34
N VAL A 16 2.80 -29.70 -2.51
CA VAL A 16 2.78 -28.26 -2.25
C VAL A 16 3.94 -27.89 -1.31
N LEU A 17 4.64 -26.81 -1.63
CA LEU A 17 5.64 -26.16 -0.77
C LEU A 17 4.99 -24.99 0.00
N GLY A 18 4.15 -24.21 -0.68
CA GLY A 18 3.41 -23.11 -0.07
C GLY A 18 2.33 -22.59 -1.00
N SER A 19 1.32 -21.94 -0.45
CA SER A 19 0.29 -21.22 -1.22
C SER A 19 0.41 -19.72 -0.95
N GLY A 20 -0.34 -18.87 -1.63
CA GLY A 20 -0.24 -17.41 -1.55
C GLY A 20 -1.35 -16.74 -2.35
N GLY A 21 -1.63 -15.46 -2.07
CA GLY A 21 -2.55 -14.67 -2.89
C GLY A 21 -2.10 -14.58 -4.36
N MET A 22 -0.81 -14.74 -4.62
CA MET A 22 -0.22 -14.65 -5.96
C MET A 22 -0.21 -15.97 -6.71
N GLY A 23 -0.34 -17.10 -6.01
CA GLY A 23 -0.18 -18.42 -6.60
C GLY A 23 0.25 -19.47 -5.59
N THR A 24 0.57 -20.65 -6.10
CA THR A 24 1.01 -21.79 -5.28
C THR A 24 2.37 -22.27 -5.77
N VAL A 25 3.27 -22.53 -4.83
CA VAL A 25 4.60 -23.10 -5.09
C VAL A 25 4.55 -24.59 -4.80
N TYR A 26 5.03 -25.39 -5.75
CA TYR A 26 5.06 -26.83 -5.69
C TYR A 26 6.50 -27.34 -5.76
N LEU A 27 6.77 -28.45 -5.09
CA LEU A 27 7.94 -29.27 -5.41
C LEU A 27 7.56 -30.06 -6.66
N ALA A 28 8.37 -29.95 -7.71
CA ALA A 28 8.10 -30.62 -8.95
C ALA A 28 9.35 -31.31 -9.50
N ALA A 29 9.17 -32.50 -10.08
CA ALA A 29 10.23 -33.18 -10.82
C ALA A 29 10.46 -32.44 -12.15
N ASP A 30 11.74 -32.20 -12.45
CA ASP A 30 12.17 -31.62 -13.73
C ASP A 30 11.85 -32.59 -14.88
N PRO A 31 11.36 -32.10 -16.05
CA PRO A 31 10.97 -32.96 -17.16
C PRO A 31 12.13 -33.73 -17.80
N ALA A 32 13.35 -33.19 -17.72
CA ALA A 32 14.50 -33.70 -18.46
C ALA A 32 15.65 -34.14 -17.54
N LEU A 33 15.81 -33.48 -16.38
CA LEU A 33 16.93 -33.71 -15.49
C LEU A 33 16.50 -34.48 -14.23
N PRO A 34 17.38 -35.30 -13.63
CA PRO A 34 17.09 -36.01 -12.39
C PRO A 34 17.20 -35.08 -11.17
N ARG A 35 16.45 -33.98 -11.17
CA ARG A 35 16.42 -32.98 -10.10
C ARG A 35 14.99 -32.54 -9.77
N ARG A 36 14.84 -31.92 -8.61
CA ARG A 36 13.61 -31.28 -8.15
C ARG A 36 13.74 -29.77 -8.26
N ASN A 37 12.66 -29.13 -8.70
CA ASN A 37 12.56 -27.68 -8.80
C ASN A 37 11.39 -27.19 -7.94
N ALA A 38 11.48 -25.93 -7.50
CA ALA A 38 10.34 -25.21 -6.99
C ALA A 38 9.58 -24.62 -8.19
N LEU A 39 8.31 -24.96 -8.33
CA LEU A 39 7.46 -24.52 -9.42
C LEU A 39 6.36 -23.61 -8.86
N LYS A 40 6.43 -22.32 -9.14
CA LYS A 40 5.40 -21.35 -8.76
C LYS A 40 4.42 -21.18 -9.91
N VAL A 41 3.15 -21.49 -9.66
CA VAL A 41 2.04 -21.35 -10.60
C VAL A 41 1.15 -20.22 -10.11
N LEU A 42 0.97 -19.19 -10.92
CA LEU A 42 0.22 -17.99 -10.55
C LEU A 42 -1.28 -18.23 -10.56
N SER A 43 -2.01 -17.45 -9.76
CA SER A 43 -3.47 -17.52 -9.75
C SER A 43 -4.05 -17.11 -11.11
N ALA A 44 -5.13 -17.78 -11.53
CA ALA A 44 -5.77 -17.50 -12.82
C ALA A 44 -6.30 -16.06 -12.93
N GLU A 45 -6.66 -15.45 -11.80
CA GLU A 45 -7.15 -14.07 -11.74
C GLU A 45 -6.06 -13.06 -12.13
N LEU A 46 -4.85 -13.18 -11.57
CA LEU A 46 -3.72 -12.33 -11.93
C LEU A 46 -3.29 -12.52 -13.39
N CYS A 47 -3.41 -13.73 -13.91
CA CYS A 47 -3.02 -14.05 -15.29
C CYS A 47 -3.97 -13.48 -16.36
N ARG A 48 -5.12 -12.90 -15.97
CA ARG A 48 -6.06 -12.26 -16.91
C ARG A 48 -5.68 -10.83 -17.26
N ASP A 49 -4.91 -10.16 -16.41
CA ASP A 49 -4.43 -8.80 -16.64
C ASP A 49 -3.24 -8.81 -17.63
N PRO A 50 -3.38 -8.27 -18.85
CA PRO A 50 -2.30 -8.23 -19.84
C PRO A 50 -1.06 -7.47 -19.36
N ASP A 51 -1.23 -6.42 -18.57
CA ASP A 51 -0.13 -5.59 -18.07
C ASP A 51 0.64 -6.35 -16.99
N PHE A 52 -0.05 -7.04 -16.09
CA PHE A 52 0.58 -7.96 -15.15
C PHE A 52 1.38 -9.06 -15.87
N ARG A 53 0.81 -9.68 -16.91
CA ARG A 53 1.53 -10.73 -17.68
C ARG A 53 2.81 -10.20 -18.30
N ALA A 54 2.76 -9.04 -18.95
CA ALA A 54 3.93 -8.44 -19.60
C ALA A 54 5.03 -8.10 -18.58
N ARG A 55 4.65 -7.57 -17.40
CA ARG A 55 5.56 -7.31 -16.29
C ARG A 55 6.19 -8.58 -15.73
N PHE A 56 5.38 -9.59 -15.44
CA PHE A 56 5.86 -10.89 -14.95
C PHE A 56 6.90 -11.49 -15.89
N ILE A 57 6.63 -11.48 -17.19
CA ILE A 57 7.54 -12.00 -18.22
C ILE A 57 8.88 -11.25 -18.18
N ARG A 58 8.83 -9.91 -18.19
CA ARG A 58 10.03 -9.06 -18.15
C ARG A 58 10.85 -9.28 -16.88
N GLU A 59 10.19 -9.32 -15.72
CA GLU A 59 10.86 -9.49 -14.43
C GLU A 59 11.46 -10.89 -14.28
N ALA A 60 10.76 -11.93 -14.75
CA ALA A 60 11.28 -13.28 -14.76
C ALA A 60 12.50 -13.42 -15.71
N ASP A 61 12.52 -12.71 -16.85
CA ASP A 61 13.69 -12.66 -17.74
C ASP A 61 14.88 -11.96 -17.08
N MET A 62 14.64 -10.84 -16.38
CA MET A 62 15.68 -10.14 -15.62
C MET A 62 16.24 -11.01 -14.50
N ALA A 63 15.38 -11.70 -13.76
CA ALA A 63 15.78 -12.61 -12.69
C ALA A 63 16.54 -13.83 -13.21
N ALA A 64 16.18 -14.36 -14.39
CA ALA A 64 16.88 -15.48 -15.02
C ALA A 64 18.31 -15.13 -15.46
N ALA A 65 18.63 -13.85 -15.66
CA ALA A 65 19.98 -13.39 -15.97
C ALA A 65 20.90 -13.26 -14.73
N LEU A 66 20.36 -13.44 -13.51
CA LEU A 66 21.13 -13.33 -12.28
C LEU A 66 21.71 -14.69 -11.86
N GLU A 67 23.02 -14.84 -12.03
CA GLU A 67 23.78 -15.99 -11.55
C GLU A 67 24.66 -15.59 -10.37
N HIS A 68 24.26 -15.99 -9.15
CA HIS A 68 24.98 -15.68 -7.93
C HIS A 68 24.75 -16.77 -6.87
N PRO A 69 25.75 -17.15 -6.04
CA PRO A 69 25.61 -18.25 -5.08
C PRO A 69 24.48 -18.04 -4.04
N GLN A 70 24.19 -16.78 -3.71
CA GLN A 70 23.15 -16.39 -2.76
C GLN A 70 21.83 -15.96 -3.45
N ILE A 71 21.64 -16.22 -4.75
CA ILE A 71 20.37 -15.92 -5.45
C ILE A 71 19.74 -17.23 -5.91
N VAL A 72 18.44 -17.42 -5.63
CA VAL A 72 17.69 -18.56 -6.16
C VAL A 72 17.63 -18.45 -7.68
N SER A 73 18.22 -19.43 -8.38
CA SER A 73 18.26 -19.41 -9.83
C SER A 73 16.88 -19.69 -10.45
N VAL A 74 16.50 -18.89 -11.45
CA VAL A 74 15.34 -19.14 -12.31
C VAL A 74 15.78 -20.01 -13.48
N TYR A 75 15.16 -21.19 -13.64
CA TYR A 75 15.52 -22.12 -14.71
C TYR A 75 14.64 -21.98 -15.94
N ASN A 76 13.35 -21.73 -15.75
CA ASN A 76 12.42 -21.63 -16.86
C ASN A 76 11.15 -20.88 -16.46
N ARG A 77 10.41 -20.38 -17.44
CA ARG A 77 9.07 -19.81 -17.26
C ARG A 77 8.19 -20.14 -18.45
N GLY A 78 6.88 -20.04 -18.27
CA GLY A 78 5.97 -20.18 -19.38
C GLY A 78 4.52 -19.95 -19.00
N GLN A 79 3.65 -20.40 -19.88
CA GLN A 79 2.21 -20.40 -19.67
C GLN A 79 1.64 -21.79 -19.90
N THR A 80 0.59 -22.14 -19.18
CA THR A 80 -0.21 -23.34 -19.43
C THR A 80 -1.17 -23.12 -20.61
N PRO A 81 -1.76 -24.18 -21.19
CA PRO A 81 -2.74 -24.05 -22.27
C PRO A 81 -3.97 -23.20 -21.90
N ASP A 82 -4.38 -23.23 -20.65
CA ASP A 82 -5.44 -22.41 -20.06
C ASP A 82 -4.98 -20.99 -19.66
N GLY A 83 -3.74 -20.63 -19.95
CA GLY A 83 -3.22 -19.28 -19.87
C GLY A 83 -2.66 -18.86 -18.51
N GLN A 84 -2.50 -19.79 -17.55
CA GLN A 84 -1.84 -19.51 -16.27
C GLN A 84 -0.32 -19.43 -16.44
N LEU A 85 0.29 -18.41 -15.86
CA LEU A 85 1.73 -18.24 -15.85
C LEU A 85 2.39 -19.12 -14.79
N TRP A 86 3.57 -19.64 -15.11
CA TRP A 86 4.38 -20.44 -14.20
C TRP A 86 5.86 -20.09 -14.34
N ILE A 87 6.61 -20.30 -13.26
CA ILE A 87 8.07 -20.14 -13.20
C ILE A 87 8.67 -21.31 -12.40
N ALA A 88 9.71 -21.92 -12.98
CA ALA A 88 10.48 -23.00 -12.38
C ALA A 88 11.83 -22.45 -11.91
N MET A 89 12.14 -22.68 -10.65
CA MET A 89 13.31 -22.14 -9.96
C MET A 89 14.00 -23.21 -9.12
N GLN A 90 15.21 -22.90 -8.66
CA GLN A 90 15.97 -23.75 -7.76
C GLN A 90 15.13 -24.12 -6.53
N PHE A 91 15.04 -25.42 -6.25
CA PHE A 91 14.52 -25.89 -4.98
C PHE A 91 15.62 -25.81 -3.92
N VAL A 92 15.38 -25.02 -2.87
CA VAL A 92 16.23 -24.94 -1.69
C VAL A 92 15.64 -25.84 -0.61
N ASP A 93 16.34 -26.91 -0.27
CA ASP A 93 15.90 -27.86 0.75
C ASP A 93 16.25 -27.33 2.15
N GLY A 94 15.24 -26.81 2.86
CA GLY A 94 15.39 -26.18 4.15
C GLY A 94 14.16 -25.36 4.57
N THR A 95 14.39 -24.23 5.22
CA THR A 95 13.34 -23.32 5.76
C THR A 95 13.60 -21.88 5.30
N ASP A 96 12.79 -20.92 5.73
CA ASP A 96 13.08 -19.49 5.56
C ASP A 96 13.42 -18.83 6.90
N ALA A 97 13.98 -17.62 6.85
CA ALA A 97 14.45 -16.94 8.05
C ALA A 97 13.31 -16.47 8.99
N ASP A 98 12.09 -16.24 8.49
CA ASP A 98 10.95 -15.90 9.38
C ASP A 98 10.47 -17.16 10.12
N ASP A 99 10.38 -18.30 9.45
CA ASP A 99 10.04 -19.58 10.08
C ASP A 99 11.13 -20.01 11.08
N ALA A 100 12.41 -19.87 10.74
CA ALA A 100 13.53 -20.13 11.65
C ALA A 100 13.47 -19.25 12.92
N LEU A 101 13.11 -17.98 12.77
CA LEU A 101 12.89 -17.03 13.85
C LEU A 101 11.72 -17.46 14.75
N ARG A 102 10.56 -17.80 14.16
CA ARG A 102 9.37 -18.27 14.91
C ARG A 102 9.64 -19.56 15.68
N ASN A 103 10.46 -20.44 15.12
CA ASN A 103 10.86 -21.69 15.77
C ASN A 103 11.93 -21.50 16.86
N GLY A 104 12.34 -20.26 17.15
CA GLY A 104 13.29 -19.94 18.22
C GLY A 104 14.74 -20.35 17.90
N THR A 105 15.04 -20.61 16.62
CA THR A 105 16.39 -21.03 16.18
C THR A 105 17.27 -19.87 15.72
N MET A 106 16.74 -18.65 15.70
CA MET A 106 17.46 -17.44 15.29
C MET A 106 18.19 -16.82 16.49
N THR A 107 19.52 -16.68 16.37
CA THR A 107 20.37 -15.94 17.33
C THR A 107 20.85 -14.64 16.69
N PRO A 108 21.36 -13.66 17.48
CA PRO A 108 21.93 -12.44 16.89
C PRO A 108 23.05 -12.72 15.89
N HIS A 109 23.91 -13.69 16.17
CA HIS A 109 24.98 -14.13 15.26
C HIS A 109 24.42 -14.68 13.95
N ARG A 110 23.39 -15.54 14.03
CA ARG A 110 22.75 -16.10 12.83
C ARG A 110 22.00 -15.02 12.03
N ALA A 111 21.33 -14.08 12.69
CA ALA A 111 20.66 -12.96 12.03
C ALA A 111 21.63 -12.10 11.23
N VAL A 112 22.78 -11.75 11.82
CA VAL A 112 23.83 -10.98 11.13
C VAL A 112 24.45 -11.77 9.98
N HIS A 113 24.69 -13.08 10.14
CA HIS A 113 25.14 -13.96 9.04
C HIS A 113 24.16 -13.95 7.87
N VAL A 114 22.87 -14.15 8.13
CA VAL A 114 21.81 -14.11 7.10
C VAL A 114 21.79 -12.77 6.38
N ILE A 115 21.86 -11.65 7.11
CA ILE A 115 21.89 -10.31 6.52
C ILE A 115 23.14 -10.09 5.66
N ALA A 116 24.30 -10.61 6.08
CA ALA A 116 25.53 -10.52 5.32
C ALA A 116 25.48 -11.31 4.00
N GLU A 117 24.91 -12.52 4.01
CA GLU A 117 24.76 -13.30 2.79
C GLU A 117 23.72 -12.69 1.82
N VAL A 118 22.60 -12.19 2.34
CA VAL A 118 21.59 -11.48 1.53
C VAL A 118 22.16 -10.18 0.96
N ALA A 119 22.99 -9.46 1.71
CA ALA A 119 23.63 -8.24 1.23
C ALA A 119 24.51 -8.49 0.00
N LYS A 120 25.24 -9.62 -0.06
CA LYS A 120 26.02 -10.00 -1.25
C LYS A 120 25.13 -10.15 -2.48
N ALA A 121 23.97 -10.80 -2.33
CA ALA A 121 22.99 -10.97 -3.41
C ALA A 121 22.42 -9.63 -3.89
N LEU A 122 22.07 -8.73 -2.96
CA LEU A 122 21.54 -7.41 -3.29
C LEU A 122 22.57 -6.53 -4.00
N ASP A 123 23.80 -6.45 -3.49
CA ASP A 123 24.86 -5.67 -4.13
C ASP A 123 25.16 -6.20 -5.55
N PHE A 124 25.14 -7.52 -5.75
CA PHE A 124 25.28 -8.13 -7.07
C PHE A 124 24.14 -7.72 -8.01
N ALA A 125 22.89 -7.78 -7.56
CA ALA A 125 21.74 -7.38 -8.37
C ALA A 125 21.75 -5.87 -8.70
N HIS A 126 22.06 -5.02 -7.71
CA HIS A 126 22.16 -3.57 -7.87
C HIS A 126 23.26 -3.18 -8.87
N SER A 127 24.39 -3.88 -8.88
CA SER A 127 25.46 -3.68 -9.88
C SER A 127 25.01 -3.94 -11.33
N ARG A 128 23.87 -4.60 -11.51
CA ARG A 128 23.22 -4.92 -12.79
C ARG A 128 21.93 -4.12 -13.01
N ASN A 129 21.69 -3.08 -12.20
CA ASN A 129 20.46 -2.27 -12.22
C ASN A 129 19.18 -3.08 -11.98
N VAL A 130 19.26 -4.18 -11.22
CA VAL A 130 18.09 -4.97 -10.82
C VAL A 130 17.81 -4.74 -9.34
N MET A 131 16.60 -4.25 -9.02
CA MET A 131 16.10 -4.09 -7.66
C MET A 131 15.26 -5.30 -7.25
N HIS A 132 15.32 -5.71 -5.98
CA HIS A 132 14.54 -6.84 -5.47
C HIS A 132 13.09 -6.46 -5.14
N ARG A 133 12.86 -5.30 -4.51
CA ARG A 133 11.55 -4.69 -4.18
C ARG A 133 10.66 -5.44 -3.17
N ASP A 134 11.00 -6.66 -2.79
CA ASP A 134 10.29 -7.43 -1.75
C ASP A 134 11.27 -8.10 -0.75
N VAL A 135 12.25 -7.35 -0.24
CA VAL A 135 13.24 -7.87 0.71
C VAL A 135 12.58 -8.06 2.09
N LYS A 136 12.53 -9.30 2.57
CA LYS A 136 11.97 -9.67 3.89
C LYS A 136 12.43 -11.07 4.31
N PRO A 137 12.39 -11.42 5.62
CA PRO A 137 12.86 -12.72 6.11
C PRO A 137 12.22 -13.95 5.45
N ALA A 138 10.94 -13.87 5.06
CA ALA A 138 10.25 -14.96 4.35
C ALA A 138 10.83 -15.27 2.96
N ASN A 139 11.63 -14.36 2.38
CA ASN A 139 12.32 -14.55 1.10
C ASN A 139 13.80 -14.96 1.29
N PHE A 140 14.28 -15.14 2.53
CA PHE A 140 15.64 -15.57 2.84
C PHE A 140 15.62 -17.07 3.14
N LEU A 141 15.93 -17.89 2.15
CA LEU A 141 15.90 -19.34 2.26
C LEU A 141 17.20 -19.85 2.88
N LEU A 142 17.07 -20.72 3.87
CA LEU A 142 18.15 -21.28 4.67
C LEU A 142 18.26 -22.77 4.42
N SER A 143 19.47 -23.27 4.15
CA SER A 143 19.71 -24.68 3.86
C SER A 143 21.04 -25.17 4.43
N GLY A 144 21.06 -26.43 4.87
CA GLY A 144 22.22 -27.05 5.49
C GLY A 144 22.23 -26.91 7.01
N PRO A 145 23.35 -27.26 7.67
CA PRO A 145 23.46 -27.16 9.12
C PRO A 145 23.48 -25.71 9.58
N VAL A 146 22.78 -25.41 10.68
CA VAL A 146 22.79 -24.09 11.30
C VAL A 146 24.21 -23.76 11.79
N GLY A 147 24.73 -22.60 11.39
CA GLY A 147 26.06 -22.15 11.74
C GLY A 147 26.72 -21.36 10.61
N PRO A 148 28.06 -21.18 10.66
CA PRO A 148 28.81 -20.43 9.65
C PRO A 148 28.69 -21.00 8.23
N ASP A 149 28.47 -22.30 8.12
CA ASP A 149 28.32 -23.02 6.84
C ASP A 149 26.85 -23.08 6.36
N GLU A 150 25.92 -22.45 7.09
CA GLU A 150 24.52 -22.35 6.68
C GLU A 150 24.44 -21.54 5.38
N ARG A 151 23.87 -22.17 4.35
CA ARG A 151 23.69 -21.53 3.05
C ARG A 151 22.44 -20.67 3.06
N VAL A 152 22.56 -19.45 2.56
CA VAL A 152 21.48 -18.47 2.51
C VAL A 152 21.24 -18.08 1.06
N PHE A 153 19.99 -18.13 0.63
CA PHE A 153 19.56 -17.77 -0.71
C PHE A 153 18.46 -16.71 -0.65
N LEU A 154 18.60 -15.67 -1.46
CA LEU A 154 17.56 -14.67 -1.71
C LEU A 154 16.65 -15.17 -2.83
N GLY A 155 15.39 -15.44 -2.48
CA GLY A 155 14.35 -15.89 -3.41
C GLY A 155 13.33 -14.81 -3.75
N ASP A 156 12.45 -15.11 -4.70
CA ASP A 156 11.29 -14.27 -5.06
C ASP A 156 11.66 -12.82 -5.47
N PHE A 157 12.69 -12.66 -6.32
CA PHE A 157 13.07 -11.39 -6.95
C PHE A 157 11.90 -10.76 -7.70
N GLY A 158 11.16 -9.85 -7.07
CA GLY A 158 10.27 -8.85 -7.68
C GLY A 158 9.11 -9.32 -8.56
N ILE A 159 9.12 -10.55 -9.10
CA ILE A 159 8.36 -11.12 -10.23
C ILE A 159 6.84 -10.95 -10.11
N ALA A 160 6.37 -10.55 -8.94
CA ALA A 160 4.97 -10.53 -8.59
C ALA A 160 4.48 -9.21 -7.97
N ARG A 161 5.21 -8.08 -7.94
CA ARG A 161 4.63 -6.84 -7.37
C ARG A 161 4.50 -5.64 -8.31
N ALA A 162 3.23 -5.42 -8.66
CA ALA A 162 2.60 -4.17 -9.02
C ALA A 162 2.49 -3.19 -7.83
N LEU A 163 3.63 -2.75 -7.28
CA LEU A 163 3.64 -1.47 -6.55
C LEU A 163 3.53 -0.28 -7.53
N ASP A 164 3.81 -0.53 -8.80
CA ASP A 164 3.83 0.50 -9.83
C ASP A 164 2.43 0.90 -10.35
N ASP A 165 1.30 0.22 -10.02
CA ASP A 165 0.01 0.63 -10.63
C ASP A 165 -1.36 0.15 -10.05
N VAL A 166 -1.51 -0.27 -8.77
CA VAL A 166 -2.85 -0.76 -8.31
C VAL A 166 -3.27 -0.22 -6.96
N GLY A 167 -4.45 0.40 -6.94
CA GLY A 167 -5.18 0.80 -5.75
C GLY A 167 -5.20 -0.32 -4.70
N LEU A 168 -4.70 0.01 -3.51
CA LEU A 168 -4.62 -0.87 -2.35
C LEU A 168 -6.02 -1.11 -1.77
N THR A 169 -6.82 -1.95 -2.42
CA THR A 169 -8.08 -2.44 -1.86
C THR A 169 -7.96 -3.92 -1.47
N ALA A 170 -8.13 -4.17 -0.18
CA ALA A 170 -8.56 -5.41 0.47
C ALA A 170 -7.74 -6.69 0.22
N THR A 171 -6.80 -7.01 1.12
CA THR A 171 -6.52 -8.35 1.70
C THR A 171 -5.28 -8.33 2.61
N GLY A 172 -5.16 -9.26 3.56
CA GLY A 172 -4.02 -9.37 4.50
C GLY A 172 -2.63 -9.58 3.85
N SER A 173 -2.57 -9.91 2.55
CA SER A 173 -1.33 -10.00 1.76
C SER A 173 -0.69 -8.63 1.46
N VAL A 174 -1.49 -7.57 1.47
CA VAL A 174 -1.01 -6.19 1.26
C VAL A 174 -0.23 -5.70 2.47
N LEU A 175 -0.71 -6.02 3.67
CA LEU A 175 -0.11 -5.61 4.96
C LEU A 175 1.29 -6.19 5.16
N ALA A 176 1.50 -7.46 4.79
CA ALA A 176 2.76 -8.17 4.97
C ALA A 176 3.93 -7.57 4.17
N THR A 177 3.67 -6.95 3.01
CA THR A 177 4.72 -6.26 2.25
C THR A 177 4.86 -4.80 2.64
N ILE A 178 3.79 -4.12 3.09
CA ILE A 178 3.92 -2.75 3.60
C ILE A 178 4.85 -2.70 4.82
N ALA A 179 4.88 -3.76 5.64
CA ALA A 179 5.71 -3.87 6.85
C ALA A 179 7.24 -3.78 6.62
N TYR A 180 7.70 -3.84 5.38
CA TYR A 180 9.11 -3.72 5.00
C TYR A 180 9.34 -2.66 3.93
N ALA A 181 8.30 -1.95 3.49
CA ALA A 181 8.38 -1.05 2.35
C ALA A 181 9.09 0.27 2.70
N ALA A 182 9.97 0.70 1.80
CA ALA A 182 10.65 1.98 1.93
C ALA A 182 9.67 3.17 1.76
N PRO A 183 9.89 4.31 2.43
CA PRO A 183 9.04 5.49 2.33
C PRO A 183 8.74 5.92 0.88
N GLU A 184 9.76 5.95 0.04
CA GLU A 184 9.69 6.36 -1.36
C GLU A 184 8.87 5.40 -2.23
N VAL A 185 8.82 4.12 -1.87
CA VAL A 185 7.95 3.13 -2.51
C VAL A 185 6.49 3.42 -2.17
N LEU A 186 6.23 3.83 -0.92
CA LEU A 186 4.88 4.13 -0.43
C LEU A 186 4.35 5.49 -0.93
N SER A 187 5.24 6.45 -1.14
CA SER A 187 4.91 7.78 -1.68
C SER A 187 4.97 7.86 -3.20
N ASN A 188 5.32 6.76 -3.89
CA ASN A 188 5.52 6.70 -5.33
C ASN A 188 6.55 7.74 -5.82
N ALA A 189 7.61 7.96 -5.03
CA ALA A 189 8.75 8.78 -5.39
C ALA A 189 9.78 7.98 -6.21
N PRO A 190 10.74 8.64 -6.89
CA PRO A 190 11.81 7.93 -7.59
C PRO A 190 12.56 6.95 -6.67
N ILE A 191 12.76 5.73 -7.15
CA ILE A 191 13.39 4.65 -6.39
C ILE A 191 14.71 4.21 -7.02
N ASP A 192 15.66 3.81 -6.17
CA ASP A 192 16.91 3.14 -6.55
C ASP A 192 17.16 1.95 -5.61
N GLY A 193 18.35 1.33 -5.67
CA GLY A 193 18.72 0.19 -4.82
C GLY A 193 18.60 0.44 -3.30
N ARG A 194 18.51 1.70 -2.85
CA ARG A 194 18.34 2.05 -1.43
C ARG A 194 16.98 1.67 -0.86
N VAL A 195 15.99 1.37 -1.70
CA VAL A 195 14.72 0.77 -1.24
C VAL A 195 14.96 -0.60 -0.62
N ASP A 196 15.82 -1.42 -1.24
CA ASP A 196 16.16 -2.75 -0.74
C ASP A 196 17.01 -2.67 0.54
N ILE A 197 17.85 -1.62 0.67
CA ILE A 197 18.64 -1.36 1.88
C ILE A 197 17.73 -1.04 3.07
N TYR A 198 16.69 -0.22 2.85
CA TYR A 198 15.69 0.07 3.88
C TYR A 198 14.98 -1.21 4.33
N SER A 199 14.50 -2.00 3.37
CA SER A 199 13.83 -3.27 3.62
C SER A 199 14.74 -4.31 4.30
N LEU A 200 16.04 -4.31 3.97
CA LEU A 200 17.04 -5.13 4.67
C LEU A 200 17.24 -4.67 6.12
N GLY A 201 17.21 -3.35 6.38
CA GLY A 201 17.20 -2.79 7.74
C GLY A 201 15.96 -3.23 8.55
N CYS A 202 14.77 -3.17 7.95
CA CYS A 202 13.55 -3.71 8.55
C CYS A 202 13.67 -5.21 8.84
N SER A 203 14.30 -5.97 7.93
CA SER A 203 14.53 -7.40 8.10
C SER A 203 15.51 -7.70 9.23
N LEU A 204 16.60 -6.93 9.36
CA LEU A 204 17.54 -7.06 10.48
C LEU A 204 16.84 -6.78 11.81
N PHE A 205 16.03 -5.72 11.89
CA PHE A 205 15.23 -5.43 13.09
C PHE A 205 14.32 -6.61 13.45
N ARG A 206 13.60 -7.17 12.46
CA ARG A 206 12.72 -8.33 12.66
C ARG A 206 13.47 -9.55 13.17
N LEU A 207 14.60 -9.87 12.57
CA LEU A 207 15.41 -11.03 12.94
C LEU A 207 16.04 -10.89 14.34
N LEU A 208 16.30 -9.65 14.80
CA LEU A 208 16.87 -9.38 16.12
C LEU A 208 15.84 -9.27 17.23
N THR A 209 14.63 -8.78 16.94
CA THR A 209 13.62 -8.48 17.98
C THR A 209 12.45 -9.44 17.99
N GLY A 210 12.24 -10.20 16.91
CA GLY A 210 11.04 -10.99 16.74
C GLY A 210 9.80 -10.18 16.37
N GLN A 211 9.92 -8.86 16.12
CA GLN A 211 8.80 -7.95 15.82
C GLN A 211 9.06 -7.18 14.53
N THR A 212 8.02 -6.78 13.79
CA THR A 212 8.23 -5.84 12.68
C THR A 212 8.56 -4.46 13.23
N PRO A 213 9.32 -3.60 12.49
CA PRO A 213 9.67 -2.28 13.00
C PRO A 213 8.47 -1.42 13.39
N PHE A 214 7.39 -1.53 12.63
CA PHE A 214 6.12 -0.88 12.93
C PHE A 214 5.02 -1.93 12.99
N SER A 215 4.24 -1.91 14.08
CA SER A 215 3.26 -2.95 14.38
C SER A 215 2.05 -2.89 13.45
N ALA A 216 1.66 -4.04 12.93
CA ALA A 216 0.51 -4.23 12.05
C ALA A 216 -0.85 -4.17 12.76
N ASN A 217 -0.85 -4.14 14.10
CA ASN A 217 -2.05 -4.19 14.94
C ASN A 217 -3.01 -3.00 14.71
N ASN A 218 -2.48 -1.89 14.20
CA ASN A 218 -3.25 -0.67 13.92
C ASN A 218 -3.70 -0.58 12.44
N GLY A 219 -3.54 -1.64 11.65
CA GLY A 219 -3.93 -1.72 10.25
C GLY A 219 -2.89 -1.17 9.27
N ALA A 220 -3.10 -1.44 7.97
CA ALA A 220 -2.13 -1.13 6.91
C ALA A 220 -1.81 0.36 6.76
N ALA A 221 -2.79 1.24 6.99
CA ALA A 221 -2.60 2.69 6.91
C ALA A 221 -1.69 3.20 8.03
N ALA A 222 -1.79 2.65 9.25
CA ALA A 222 -0.93 3.03 10.37
C ALA A 222 0.51 2.58 10.14
N VAL A 223 0.71 1.35 9.64
CA VAL A 223 2.05 0.84 9.27
C VAL A 223 2.67 1.68 8.16
N MET A 224 1.90 2.01 7.11
CA MET A 224 2.35 2.88 6.02
C MET A 224 2.75 4.27 6.54
N SER A 225 1.92 4.89 7.38
CA SER A 225 2.22 6.18 8.02
C SER A 225 3.49 6.11 8.86
N ALA A 226 3.69 5.04 9.62
CA ALA A 226 4.89 4.84 10.42
C ALA A 226 6.16 4.70 9.56
N HIS A 227 6.08 3.94 8.46
CA HIS A 227 7.18 3.87 7.50
C HIS A 227 7.50 5.22 6.88
N LEU A 228 6.50 6.07 6.62
CA LEU A 228 6.71 7.41 6.07
C LEU A 228 7.27 8.40 7.10
N PHE A 229 6.79 8.38 8.34
CA PHE A 229 6.99 9.51 9.27
C PHE A 229 7.55 9.16 10.64
N ALA A 230 7.27 7.97 11.18
CA ALA A 230 7.73 7.60 12.52
C ALA A 230 9.25 7.38 12.53
N PRO A 231 9.99 7.80 13.56
CA PRO A 231 11.42 7.52 13.64
C PRO A 231 11.66 6.00 13.62
N PRO A 232 12.80 5.52 13.08
CA PRO A 232 13.17 4.12 13.19
C PRO A 232 13.18 3.66 14.66
N PRO A 233 12.58 2.50 14.98
CA PRO A 233 12.61 1.97 16.34
C PRO A 233 14.02 1.54 16.74
N ARG A 234 14.28 1.55 18.06
CA ARG A 234 15.52 1.05 18.64
C ARG A 234 15.37 -0.44 18.96
N VAL A 235 16.39 -1.24 18.67
CA VAL A 235 16.35 -2.67 19.02
C VAL A 235 16.52 -2.87 20.52
N THR A 236 17.27 -2.00 21.19
CA THR A 236 17.52 -2.14 22.64
C THR A 236 16.28 -1.89 23.50
N ASP A 237 15.27 -1.20 22.97
CA ASP A 237 13.99 -0.99 23.67
C ASP A 237 13.22 -2.31 23.81
N LEU A 238 13.44 -3.26 22.89
CA LEU A 238 12.82 -4.59 22.91
C LEU A 238 13.76 -5.67 23.45
N VAL A 239 15.06 -5.58 23.12
CA VAL A 239 16.07 -6.57 23.49
C VAL A 239 17.25 -5.87 24.16
N HIS A 240 17.09 -5.54 25.44
CA HIS A 240 18.05 -4.80 26.26
C HIS A 240 19.46 -5.39 26.34
N SER A 241 19.61 -6.69 26.07
CA SER A 241 20.89 -7.41 26.06
C SER A 241 21.69 -7.22 24.76
N LEU A 242 21.10 -6.64 23.71
CA LEU A 242 21.84 -6.32 22.48
C LEU A 242 22.67 -5.03 22.67
N PRO A 243 23.85 -4.93 22.01
CA PRO A 243 24.66 -3.72 22.04
C PRO A 243 23.92 -2.51 21.44
N PRO A 244 24.02 -1.32 22.06
CA PRO A 244 23.41 -0.08 21.53
C PRO A 244 23.86 0.29 20.11
N ALA A 245 25.01 -0.23 19.65
CA ALA A 245 25.49 -0.03 18.29
C ALA A 245 24.46 -0.49 17.23
N PHE A 246 23.64 -1.50 17.51
CA PHE A 246 22.59 -1.92 16.58
C PHE A 246 21.51 -0.85 16.37
N ASP A 247 21.22 0.00 17.37
CA ASP A 247 20.24 1.07 17.20
C ASP A 247 20.70 2.06 16.13
N GLN A 248 21.99 2.38 16.08
CA GLN A 248 22.54 3.27 15.06
C GLN A 248 22.53 2.62 13.67
N VAL A 249 22.78 1.31 13.58
CA VAL A 249 22.66 0.55 12.32
C VAL A 249 21.23 0.61 11.80
N ILE A 250 20.24 0.33 12.65
CA ILE A 250 18.82 0.39 12.27
C ILE A 250 18.39 1.80 11.91
N ALA A 251 18.78 2.81 12.70
CA ALA A 251 18.47 4.21 12.42
C ALA A 251 19.01 4.67 11.06
N THR A 252 20.23 4.26 10.71
CA THR A 252 20.86 4.59 9.42
C THR A 252 20.20 3.83 8.27
N ALA A 253 20.00 2.52 8.40
CA ALA A 253 19.39 1.70 7.36
C ALA A 253 17.96 2.13 7.04
N MET A 254 17.20 2.50 8.07
CA MET A 254 15.79 2.90 7.96
C MET A 254 15.58 4.43 7.94
N ALA A 255 16.63 5.21 7.66
CA ALA A 255 16.49 6.65 7.51
C ALA A 255 15.45 6.98 6.44
N LYS A 256 14.59 7.98 6.70
CA LYS A 256 13.49 8.32 5.77
C LYS A 256 14.02 8.85 4.45
N ASP A 257 14.98 9.77 4.53
CA ASP A 257 15.76 10.23 3.39
C ASP A 257 16.71 9.12 2.90
N PRO A 258 16.55 8.62 1.65
CA PRO A 258 17.46 7.62 1.09
C PRO A 258 18.93 8.06 1.08
N ALA A 259 19.23 9.36 0.99
CA ALA A 259 20.60 9.88 0.98
C ALA A 259 21.36 9.68 2.29
N VAL A 260 20.64 9.49 3.40
CA VAL A 260 21.22 9.25 4.73
C VAL A 260 21.55 7.77 4.95
N ARG A 261 20.98 6.87 4.13
CA ARG A 261 21.16 5.41 4.29
C ARG A 261 22.57 4.97 3.88
N PHE A 262 22.88 3.72 4.20
CA PHE A 262 24.09 3.07 3.71
C PHE A 262 24.16 3.11 2.17
N GLY A 263 25.37 3.28 1.64
CA GLY A 263 25.60 3.33 0.19
C GLY A 263 25.40 1.99 -0.52
N SER A 264 25.46 0.87 0.21
CA SER A 264 25.23 -0.48 -0.30
C SER A 264 24.66 -1.40 0.79
N ALA A 265 24.10 -2.55 0.40
CA ALA A 265 23.66 -3.55 1.36
C ALA A 265 24.85 -4.16 2.12
N GLY A 266 26.00 -4.31 1.45
CA GLY A 266 27.25 -4.75 2.08
C GLY A 266 27.72 -3.81 3.20
N ALA A 267 27.59 -2.50 3.04
CA ALA A 267 27.94 -1.52 4.07
C ALA A 267 27.03 -1.65 5.31
N LEU A 268 25.73 -1.90 5.13
CA LEU A 268 24.80 -2.23 6.22
C LEU A 268 25.26 -3.50 6.94
N ALA A 269 25.56 -4.56 6.20
CA ALA A 269 25.99 -5.84 6.78
C ALA A 269 27.30 -5.72 7.57
N GLN A 270 28.28 -4.95 7.08
CA GLN A 270 29.52 -4.66 7.80
C GLN A 270 29.26 -3.90 9.11
N ALA A 271 28.37 -2.91 9.09
CA ALA A 271 27.99 -2.17 10.29
C ALA A 271 27.27 -3.07 11.31
N ALA A 272 26.38 -3.97 10.86
CA ALA A 272 25.72 -4.96 11.71
C ALA A 272 26.71 -5.97 12.32
N ALA A 273 27.69 -6.43 11.54
CA ALA A 273 28.76 -7.30 12.03
C ALA A 273 29.65 -6.61 13.07
N ALA A 274 29.98 -5.33 12.88
CA ALA A 274 30.71 -4.55 13.87
C ALA A 274 29.89 -4.34 15.16
N ALA A 275 28.57 -4.13 15.04
CA ALA A 275 27.67 -3.99 16.20
C ALA A 275 27.55 -5.28 17.03
N LEU A 276 27.87 -6.44 16.46
CA LEU A 276 27.81 -7.74 17.12
C LEU A 276 28.98 -7.98 18.10
N HIS A 277 30.01 -7.14 18.10
CA HIS A 277 31.14 -7.27 19.03
C HIS A 277 30.68 -7.23 20.49
N GLY A 278 31.03 -8.27 21.26
CA GLY A 278 30.65 -8.41 22.68
C GLY A 278 29.39 -9.26 22.94
N VAL A 279 28.71 -9.76 21.91
CA VAL A 279 27.55 -10.66 22.05
C VAL A 279 28.00 -12.12 22.18
N ALA A 280 27.60 -12.79 23.26
CA ALA A 280 27.89 -14.21 23.46
C ALA A 280 27.16 -15.09 22.42
N HIS A 281 27.85 -16.11 21.89
CA HIS A 281 27.31 -16.97 20.82
C HIS A 281 26.10 -17.82 21.26
N GLY A 282 25.92 -18.04 22.56
CA GLY A 282 24.78 -18.76 23.14
C GLY A 282 23.58 -17.88 23.52
N MET A 283 23.58 -16.59 23.15
CA MET A 283 22.47 -15.69 23.45
C MET A 283 21.24 -16.01 22.58
N SER A 284 20.14 -16.42 23.23
CA SER A 284 18.84 -16.57 22.58
C SER A 284 18.08 -15.24 22.55
N LEU A 285 17.32 -15.03 21.48
CA LEU A 285 16.39 -13.91 21.36
C LEU A 285 15.07 -14.20 22.10
N PRO A 286 14.32 -13.17 22.51
CA PRO A 286 12.98 -13.38 23.08
C PRO A 286 12.06 -14.08 22.07
N PRO A 287 11.10 -14.88 22.54
CA PRO A 287 10.14 -15.56 21.66
C PRO A 287 9.27 -14.55 20.89
N VAL A 288 9.00 -14.87 19.63
CA VAL A 288 8.17 -14.05 18.72
C VAL A 288 6.73 -13.96 19.26
N PRO A 289 6.15 -12.75 19.41
CA PRO A 289 4.73 -12.60 19.72
C PRO A 289 3.86 -13.22 18.62
N ILE A 290 2.94 -14.12 19.01
CA ILE A 290 2.01 -14.78 18.11
C ILE A 290 0.94 -13.75 17.69
N GLY A 291 1.22 -12.95 16.65
CA GLY A 291 0.23 -12.00 16.15
C GLY A 291 0.69 -11.01 15.06
N GLU A 292 1.98 -10.69 14.95
CA GLU A 292 2.34 -9.46 14.21
C GLU A 292 2.50 -9.58 12.69
N VAL A 293 2.67 -10.78 12.13
CA VAL A 293 2.56 -10.97 10.67
C VAL A 293 1.99 -12.36 10.39
N SER A 294 0.74 -12.43 9.96
CA SER A 294 0.24 -13.65 9.32
C SER A 294 0.87 -13.77 7.94
N THR A 295 1.85 -14.67 7.82
CA THR A 295 2.10 -15.40 6.58
C THR A 295 2.16 -16.89 6.91
N HIS A 296 1.73 -17.67 5.93
CA HIS A 296 1.19 -19.03 6.02
C HIS A 296 1.74 -19.97 7.09
N GLN A 297 0.82 -20.59 7.81
CA GLN A 297 1.08 -21.88 8.44
C GLN A 297 1.60 -22.87 7.38
N GLN A 298 2.88 -23.23 7.48
CA GLN A 298 3.35 -24.53 6.99
C GLN A 298 2.72 -25.61 7.87
N GLN A 299 1.45 -25.94 7.61
CA GLN A 299 0.88 -27.19 8.11
C GLN A 299 1.33 -28.30 7.18
N PHE A 300 2.38 -29.02 7.59
CA PHE A 300 2.70 -30.34 7.06
C PHE A 300 1.54 -31.28 7.36
N PRO A 301 0.88 -31.89 6.36
CA PRO A 301 0.15 -33.12 6.61
C PRO A 301 1.19 -34.21 6.86
N SER A 302 1.18 -34.81 8.04
CA SER A 302 1.91 -36.06 8.29
C SER A 302 1.52 -37.08 7.22
N PRO A 303 2.48 -37.77 6.55
CA PRO A 303 2.15 -38.80 5.59
C PRO A 303 1.35 -39.94 6.25
N PRO A 304 0.32 -40.51 5.60
CA PRO A 304 -0.30 -41.73 6.07
C PRO A 304 0.68 -42.90 5.94
N GLY A 305 1.05 -43.49 7.07
CA GLY A 305 1.33 -44.93 7.22
C GLY A 305 2.53 -45.53 6.48
N TRP A 306 3.68 -45.54 7.14
CA TRP A 306 4.55 -46.73 7.18
C TRP A 306 4.82 -47.04 8.65
N GLN A 307 4.06 -47.96 9.23
CA GLN A 307 4.39 -48.58 10.51
C GLN A 307 5.10 -49.91 10.22
N PRO A 308 6.30 -50.14 10.78
CA PRO A 308 6.92 -51.46 10.77
C PRO A 308 6.02 -52.45 11.50
N THR A 309 5.83 -53.62 10.90
CA THR A 309 5.12 -54.75 11.50
C THR A 309 5.86 -55.21 12.75
N ASP A 310 5.25 -55.04 13.92
CA ASP A 310 5.60 -55.82 15.11
C ASP A 310 4.41 -56.63 15.61
N ARG A 311 4.70 -57.92 15.80
CA ARG A 311 3.78 -58.96 16.23
C ARG A 311 3.43 -58.76 17.71
N GLY A 312 2.17 -58.93 18.04
CA GLY A 312 1.76 -59.40 19.37
C GLY A 312 0.66 -58.58 20.04
N ASN A 313 -0.37 -59.31 20.46
CA ASN A 313 -1.41 -58.99 21.45
C ASN A 313 -2.61 -58.14 21.01
N THR A 314 -3.64 -58.86 20.57
CA THR A 314 -5.05 -58.50 20.71
C THR A 314 -5.51 -58.45 22.17
N PRO A 315 -6.41 -57.50 22.52
CA PRO A 315 -7.60 -57.81 23.32
C PRO A 315 -8.93 -57.39 22.62
N PRO A 316 -10.09 -57.89 23.09
CA PRO A 316 -11.32 -58.05 22.28
C PRO A 316 -12.23 -56.81 22.24
N PRO A 317 -13.23 -56.77 21.32
CA PRO A 317 -14.09 -55.61 21.08
C PRO A 317 -15.30 -55.56 22.03
N THR A 318 -15.67 -54.36 22.46
CA THR A 318 -16.98 -54.03 23.02
C THR A 318 -17.87 -53.35 21.96
N PRO A 319 -19.17 -53.70 21.86
CA PRO A 319 -20.10 -53.10 20.90
C PRO A 319 -20.83 -51.87 21.48
N TRP A 320 -21.81 -51.33 20.72
CA TRP A 320 -22.75 -50.22 21.02
C TRP A 320 -22.22 -48.82 20.62
N GLY A 321 -22.87 -47.98 19.81
CA GLY A 321 -24.16 -47.98 19.10
C GLY A 321 -24.21 -46.72 18.19
N PRO A 322 -25.18 -46.55 17.28
CA PRO A 322 -25.16 -45.48 16.29
C PRO A 322 -25.83 -44.20 16.80
N PRO A 323 -25.28 -42.99 16.51
CA PRO A 323 -26.06 -41.76 16.62
C PRO A 323 -26.81 -41.46 15.32
N ALA A 324 -28.10 -41.18 15.49
CA ALA A 324 -29.03 -40.73 14.47
C ALA A 324 -28.71 -39.29 14.01
N TYR A 325 -28.89 -39.02 12.71
CA TYR A 325 -29.05 -37.66 12.18
C TYR A 325 -30.45 -37.51 11.55
N PRO A 326 -31.18 -36.43 11.89
CA PRO A 326 -32.50 -36.20 11.34
C PRO A 326 -32.45 -35.67 9.90
N SER A 327 -33.42 -36.15 9.14
CA SER A 327 -33.81 -35.75 7.79
C SER A 327 -34.17 -34.26 7.68
N ARG A 328 -33.86 -33.64 6.52
CA ARG A 328 -34.85 -32.80 5.81
C ARG A 328 -34.47 -32.55 4.34
N ARG A 329 -35.24 -33.24 3.49
CA ARG A 329 -35.94 -32.78 2.28
C ARG A 329 -35.22 -31.90 1.25
N ARG A 330 -34.98 -32.54 0.10
CA ARG A 330 -35.12 -32.01 -1.26
C ARG A 330 -36.30 -31.04 -1.42
N LYS A 331 -36.10 -29.97 -2.18
CA LYS A 331 -36.87 -29.69 -3.40
C LYS A 331 -35.96 -29.10 -4.48
N ARG A 332 -36.10 -29.70 -5.68
CA ARG A 332 -35.51 -29.30 -6.96
C ARG A 332 -36.38 -28.21 -7.61
N THR A 333 -35.85 -27.75 -8.77
CA THR A 333 -36.45 -27.04 -9.92
C THR A 333 -36.27 -25.52 -9.91
N ALA A 334 -35.93 -24.81 -10.99
CA ALA A 334 -35.34 -25.07 -12.31
C ALA A 334 -35.25 -23.70 -13.04
N ILE A 335 -34.16 -23.46 -13.79
CA ILE A 335 -34.03 -22.86 -15.15
C ILE A 335 -34.75 -21.53 -15.52
N GLY A 336 -33.97 -20.60 -16.10
CA GLY A 336 -34.38 -19.60 -17.12
C GLY A 336 -33.81 -18.19 -16.92
N ALA A 337 -32.71 -17.79 -17.59
CA ALA A 337 -32.65 -16.92 -18.79
C ALA A 337 -33.10 -15.45 -18.51
N THR A 338 -32.37 -14.35 -18.76
CA THR A 338 -31.74 -13.79 -19.99
C THR A 338 -30.96 -12.51 -19.54
N LEU A 339 -29.77 -12.09 -20.02
CA LEU A 339 -29.28 -11.78 -21.37
C LEU A 339 -30.23 -10.91 -22.22
N ALA A 340 -30.44 -9.64 -21.82
CA ALA A 340 -31.02 -8.59 -22.67
C ALA A 340 -30.89 -7.16 -22.06
N ALA A 341 -29.66 -6.64 -21.87
CA ALA A 341 -29.51 -5.24 -21.42
C ALA A 341 -28.25 -4.49 -21.92
N VAL A 342 -27.52 -5.01 -22.92
CA VAL A 342 -26.28 -4.36 -23.43
C VAL A 342 -26.38 -3.92 -24.91
N ALA A 343 -27.54 -4.06 -25.55
CA ALA A 343 -27.71 -3.79 -26.98
C ALA A 343 -28.63 -2.60 -27.33
N LEU A 344 -28.63 -1.51 -26.53
CA LEU A 344 -29.52 -0.36 -26.75
C LEU A 344 -28.90 1.06 -26.66
N VAL A 345 -27.57 1.21 -26.77
CA VAL A 345 -26.96 2.57 -26.92
C VAL A 345 -26.06 2.69 -28.16
N GLY A 346 -25.80 1.60 -28.88
CA GLY A 346 -25.00 1.59 -30.11
C GLY A 346 -25.83 1.64 -31.39
N ALA A 347 -26.74 2.59 -31.56
CA ALA A 347 -27.36 2.93 -32.86
C ALA A 347 -28.26 4.16 -32.73
N GLY A 348 -27.67 5.35 -32.78
CA GLY A 348 -28.40 6.62 -32.75
C GLY A 348 -27.59 7.75 -33.37
N ALA A 349 -27.46 7.72 -34.71
CA ALA A 349 -27.26 8.83 -35.65
C ALA A 349 -26.18 9.88 -35.29
N VAL A 350 -25.03 10.03 -35.97
CA VAL A 350 -24.79 10.19 -37.42
C VAL A 350 -26.02 10.62 -38.23
N ALA A 351 -26.28 11.92 -38.29
CA ALA A 351 -26.42 12.70 -39.53
C ALA A 351 -27.04 14.08 -39.24
N VAL A 352 -26.52 15.10 -39.96
CA VAL A 352 -27.00 16.50 -40.08
C VAL A 352 -26.60 17.39 -38.89
N SER A 353 -25.62 18.29 -39.00
CA SER A 353 -25.51 19.31 -40.05
C SER A 353 -24.05 19.68 -40.34
N THR A 354 -23.67 19.47 -41.61
CA THR A 354 -22.68 20.30 -42.30
C THR A 354 -23.36 21.58 -42.79
N LEU A 355 -22.66 22.72 -42.73
CA LEU A 355 -22.46 23.71 -43.82
C LEU A 355 -22.09 25.09 -43.24
N HIS A 356 -20.81 25.47 -43.26
CA HIS A 356 -20.30 26.64 -44.02
C HIS A 356 -18.78 26.83 -43.82
N ASP A 357 -18.05 26.42 -44.86
CA ASP A 357 -17.06 27.15 -45.67
C ASP A 357 -15.90 28.02 -45.11
N ALA A 358 -14.79 27.78 -45.81
CA ALA A 358 -13.76 28.70 -46.33
C ALA A 358 -12.50 29.05 -45.49
N ARG A 359 -11.42 28.39 -45.92
CA ARG A 359 -9.95 28.67 -45.88
C ARG A 359 -9.53 30.11 -46.29
N PRO A 360 -8.22 30.48 -46.42
CA PRO A 360 -6.97 30.18 -45.66
C PRO A 360 -6.01 31.39 -45.43
N GLY A 361 -4.99 31.23 -44.56
CA GLY A 361 -3.58 31.58 -44.89
C GLY A 361 -2.90 32.81 -44.25
N ARG A 362 -1.55 32.68 -44.17
CA ARG A 362 -0.45 33.62 -43.77
C ARG A 362 -0.18 33.80 -42.26
N ALA A 363 1.05 33.89 -41.76
CA ALA A 363 2.40 33.70 -42.34
C ALA A 363 3.41 33.51 -41.19
N ALA A 364 4.52 32.83 -41.50
CA ALA A 364 5.71 32.74 -40.64
C ALA A 364 6.52 34.04 -40.68
N THR A 365 7.06 34.48 -39.55
CA THR A 365 8.23 35.36 -39.50
C THR A 365 8.99 35.19 -38.18
N ALA A 366 10.30 34.97 -38.29
CA ALA A 366 11.36 35.20 -37.32
C ALA A 366 12.55 35.78 -38.13
N PRO A 367 13.70 36.21 -37.56
CA PRO A 367 14.04 36.73 -36.22
C PRO A 367 14.80 38.09 -36.30
N GLN A 368 15.10 38.74 -35.17
CA GLN A 368 16.16 39.78 -34.96
C GLN A 368 16.01 40.27 -33.49
N GLY A 369 17.01 40.58 -32.67
CA GLY A 369 18.47 40.65 -32.72
C GLY A 369 18.93 41.22 -31.35
N ALA A 370 20.06 40.76 -30.80
CA ALA A 370 20.69 41.31 -29.58
C ALA A 370 21.59 42.53 -29.92
N PRO A 371 21.98 43.37 -28.92
CA PRO A 371 23.38 43.37 -28.44
C PRO A 371 23.52 43.77 -26.92
N PRO A 372 24.71 44.13 -26.36
CA PRO A 372 25.60 43.28 -25.55
C PRO A 372 25.83 43.74 -24.07
N GLY A 373 26.65 42.98 -23.30
CA GLY A 373 26.87 42.98 -21.82
C GLY A 373 27.48 44.23 -21.16
N GLU A 374 27.80 44.31 -19.85
CA GLU A 374 28.17 43.39 -18.73
C GLU A 374 27.75 44.06 -17.36
N PRO A 375 28.21 43.71 -16.13
CA PRO A 375 28.76 42.46 -15.54
C PRO A 375 28.00 41.98 -14.27
N PHE A 376 28.42 40.82 -13.76
CA PHE A 376 28.00 40.10 -12.55
C PHE A 376 27.80 40.94 -11.27
N SER A 377 26.65 40.76 -10.60
CA SER A 377 26.53 40.45 -9.16
C SER A 377 25.07 40.43 -8.70
N SER A 378 24.55 39.24 -8.38
CA SER A 378 23.75 38.99 -7.16
C SER A 378 23.23 37.56 -7.20
N ILE A 379 23.51 36.79 -6.14
CA ILE A 379 22.74 35.61 -5.78
C ILE A 379 21.32 36.11 -5.51
N ALA A 380 20.43 35.94 -6.49
CA ALA A 380 19.02 36.25 -6.38
C ALA A 380 18.24 34.97 -6.71
N SER A 381 17.51 34.51 -5.70
CA SER A 381 16.23 33.80 -5.78
C SER A 381 16.01 32.97 -7.04
N GLN A 382 16.16 31.66 -6.91
CA GLN A 382 15.64 30.70 -7.87
C GLN A 382 14.16 31.07 -8.18
N PRO A 383 13.74 31.23 -9.45
CA PRO A 383 12.34 31.47 -9.75
C PRO A 383 11.53 30.25 -9.30
N PRO A 384 10.27 30.41 -8.87
CA PRO A 384 9.44 29.26 -8.51
C PRO A 384 9.37 28.30 -9.69
N ALA A 385 9.58 27.02 -9.41
CA ALA A 385 9.21 25.97 -10.34
C ALA A 385 7.75 26.22 -10.72
N ALA A 386 7.44 26.21 -12.02
CA ALA A 386 6.09 26.49 -12.48
C ALA A 386 5.07 25.66 -11.68
N THR A 387 4.04 26.32 -11.10
CA THR A 387 2.79 25.81 -10.48
C THR A 387 2.62 25.75 -8.94
N ASP A 388 3.33 26.57 -8.15
CA ASP A 388 2.87 26.85 -6.77
C ASP A 388 1.88 28.05 -6.77
N ILE A 389 0.69 27.86 -6.18
CA ILE A 389 -0.36 28.88 -6.02
C ILE A 389 -0.09 29.68 -4.75
N ALA A 390 -0.06 31.00 -4.85
CA ALA A 390 0.10 31.87 -3.69
C ALA A 390 -1.21 32.00 -2.88
N ALA A 391 -1.10 32.29 -1.59
CA ALA A 391 -2.26 32.45 -0.70
C ALA A 391 -3.32 33.44 -1.24
N ALA A 392 -2.88 34.53 -1.89
CA ALA A 392 -3.77 35.54 -2.46
C ALA A 392 -4.60 35.05 -3.66
N GLU A 393 -4.15 33.98 -4.34
CA GLU A 393 -4.79 33.41 -5.53
C GLU A 393 -5.77 32.29 -5.19
N LEU A 394 -5.92 31.94 -3.90
CA LEU A 394 -6.81 30.88 -3.45
C LEU A 394 -8.29 31.23 -3.58
N ARG A 395 -8.68 32.46 -3.23
CA ARG A 395 -10.10 32.86 -3.16
C ARG A 395 -10.88 32.62 -4.46
N PRO A 396 -10.38 32.99 -5.65
CA PRO A 396 -11.11 32.78 -6.91
C PRO A 396 -11.29 31.31 -7.31
N THR A 397 -10.59 30.38 -6.65
CA THR A 397 -10.68 28.94 -6.95
C THR A 397 -11.91 28.29 -6.32
N LEU A 398 -12.49 28.89 -5.28
CA LEU A 398 -13.71 28.41 -4.62
C LEU A 398 -14.93 28.49 -5.57
N LEU A 399 -15.95 27.65 -5.35
CA LEU A 399 -17.12 27.58 -6.23
C LEU A 399 -18.19 28.59 -5.79
N GLY A 400 -18.74 29.36 -6.73
CA GLY A 400 -19.88 30.23 -6.41
C GLY A 400 -21.16 29.42 -6.16
N ALA A 401 -22.14 30.04 -5.49
CA ALA A 401 -23.45 29.43 -5.21
C ALA A 401 -24.13 28.80 -6.46
N ASN A 402 -24.06 29.49 -7.61
CA ASN A 402 -24.62 29.00 -8.87
C ASN A 402 -23.84 27.80 -9.46
N GLU A 403 -22.55 27.68 -9.18
CA GLU A 403 -21.75 26.52 -9.59
C GLU A 403 -22.09 25.31 -8.71
N ILE A 404 -22.14 25.50 -7.39
CA ILE A 404 -22.51 24.47 -6.42
C ILE A 404 -23.91 23.92 -6.70
N ALA A 405 -24.89 24.79 -6.96
CA ALA A 405 -26.26 24.37 -7.27
C ALA A 405 -26.33 23.53 -8.57
N ARG A 406 -25.54 23.88 -9.60
CA ARG A 406 -25.48 23.12 -10.86
C ARG A 406 -24.79 21.76 -10.70
N ILE A 407 -23.73 21.69 -9.89
CA ILE A 407 -22.94 20.47 -9.72
C ILE A 407 -23.66 19.48 -8.81
N SER A 408 -24.15 19.96 -7.66
CA SER A 408 -24.70 19.09 -6.64
C SER A 408 -26.18 18.75 -6.88
N GLY A 409 -26.91 19.61 -7.60
CA GLY A 409 -28.38 19.68 -7.51
C GLY A 409 -28.86 20.13 -6.12
N GLY A 410 -30.16 20.33 -5.95
CA GLY A 410 -30.77 20.70 -4.66
C GLY A 410 -31.18 22.18 -4.56
N ASN A 411 -31.55 22.61 -3.35
CA ASN A 411 -32.05 23.96 -3.09
C ASN A 411 -30.96 25.02 -3.36
N PRO A 412 -31.33 26.23 -3.84
CA PRO A 412 -30.39 27.34 -3.97
C PRO A 412 -29.72 27.65 -2.64
N VAL A 413 -28.39 27.68 -2.63
CA VAL A 413 -27.57 28.03 -1.47
C VAL A 413 -27.15 29.50 -1.51
N VAL A 414 -26.94 30.09 -0.35
CA VAL A 414 -26.46 31.47 -0.18
C VAL A 414 -25.20 31.44 0.68
N LEU A 415 -24.25 32.33 0.38
CA LEU A 415 -23.02 32.50 1.14
C LEU A 415 -23.32 33.03 2.55
N GLU A 416 -22.83 32.33 3.57
CA GLU A 416 -23.01 32.72 4.97
C GLU A 416 -21.71 33.12 5.64
N ARG A 417 -20.62 32.52 5.20
CA ARG A 417 -19.28 32.72 5.76
C ARG A 417 -18.27 32.79 4.64
N ASP A 418 -17.39 33.77 4.76
CA ASP A 418 -16.27 34.05 3.86
C ASP A 418 -15.07 34.40 4.75
N ASP A 419 -14.15 33.44 4.92
CA ASP A 419 -13.02 33.57 5.83
C ASP A 419 -11.69 33.30 5.10
N ALA A 420 -10.61 33.89 5.61
CA ALA A 420 -9.22 33.63 5.20
C ALA A 420 -8.40 32.97 6.33
N THR A 421 -9.08 32.40 7.32
CA THR A 421 -8.51 31.71 8.47
C THR A 421 -9.09 30.31 8.62
N LEU A 422 -8.38 29.43 9.32
CA LEU A 422 -8.84 28.09 9.65
C LEU A 422 -10.08 28.15 10.57
N LEU A 423 -10.93 27.14 10.47
CA LEU A 423 -12.08 26.92 11.36
C LEU A 423 -11.59 26.30 12.68
N ASP A 424 -12.31 26.48 13.79
CA ASP A 424 -11.93 25.90 15.09
C ASP A 424 -13.15 25.28 15.77
N ASP A 425 -13.63 24.18 15.17
CA ASP A 425 -14.82 23.47 15.61
C ASP A 425 -14.46 22.24 16.47
N ALA A 426 -13.18 22.02 16.80
CA ALA A 426 -12.71 20.85 17.54
C ALA A 426 -13.43 20.65 18.88
N ALA A 427 -13.76 21.72 19.58
CA ALA A 427 -14.49 21.67 20.85
C ALA A 427 -15.96 21.22 20.70
N THR A 428 -16.50 21.21 19.48
CA THR A 428 -17.88 20.76 19.22
C THR A 428 -17.98 19.24 19.12
N SER A 429 -16.87 18.51 19.00
CA SER A 429 -16.85 17.06 18.89
C SER A 429 -16.39 16.38 20.19
N ASP A 430 -17.02 15.26 20.54
CA ASP A 430 -16.55 14.35 21.59
C ASP A 430 -15.24 13.61 21.21
N ASN A 431 -14.83 13.68 19.94
CA ASN A 431 -13.67 12.99 19.41
C ASN A 431 -12.83 13.92 18.53
N ALA A 432 -11.94 14.67 19.19
CA ALA A 432 -11.05 15.62 18.54
C ALA A 432 -10.14 14.97 17.47
N GLN A 433 -9.84 13.67 17.53
CA GLN A 433 -9.04 13.00 16.50
C GLN A 433 -9.79 12.86 15.17
N CYS A 434 -11.12 12.85 15.20
CA CYS A 434 -11.96 12.69 14.02
C CYS A 434 -12.56 13.99 13.49
N ILE A 435 -12.22 15.14 14.09
CA ILE A 435 -12.73 16.42 13.62
C ILE A 435 -12.26 16.71 12.18
N GLY A 436 -11.03 16.36 11.82
CA GLY A 436 -10.53 16.54 10.45
C GLY A 436 -11.20 15.63 9.41
N ALA A 437 -11.79 14.50 9.84
CA ALA A 437 -12.64 13.68 8.98
C ALA A 437 -14.06 14.26 8.88
N TRP A 438 -14.49 15.04 9.87
CA TRP A 438 -15.80 15.68 9.91
C TRP A 438 -15.86 17.03 9.21
N ALA A 439 -14.87 17.91 9.39
CA ALA A 439 -14.95 19.33 9.03
C ALA A 439 -13.72 19.79 8.21
N PRO A 440 -13.94 20.59 7.15
CA PRO A 440 -12.84 21.16 6.37
C PRO A 440 -12.03 22.21 7.14
N ALA A 441 -10.75 22.35 6.79
CA ALA A 441 -9.90 23.48 7.22
C ALA A 441 -9.84 23.75 8.74
N GLU A 442 -9.84 22.70 9.55
CA GLU A 442 -9.78 22.80 11.01
C GLU A 442 -8.39 23.23 11.53
N GLN A 443 -8.39 24.12 12.53
CA GLN A 443 -7.20 24.65 13.20
C GLN A 443 -6.40 23.54 13.87
N SER A 444 -7.09 22.59 14.50
CA SER A 444 -6.49 21.39 15.11
C SER A 444 -5.79 20.47 14.09
N VAL A 445 -6.12 20.60 12.80
CA VAL A 445 -5.62 19.74 11.72
C VAL A 445 -4.53 20.45 10.91
N TYR A 446 -4.76 21.69 10.52
CA TYR A 446 -3.88 22.47 9.65
C TYR A 446 -2.94 23.40 10.41
N GLY A 447 -3.24 23.76 11.66
CA GLY A 447 -2.55 24.83 12.39
C GLY A 447 -1.03 24.64 12.56
N THR A 448 -0.55 23.38 12.56
CA THR A 448 0.87 23.03 12.67
C THR A 448 1.44 22.44 11.37
N SER A 449 0.66 22.41 10.29
CA SER A 449 1.02 21.76 9.03
C SER A 449 2.04 22.54 8.19
N GLY A 450 2.28 23.81 8.53
CA GLY A 450 3.13 24.71 7.75
C GLY A 450 2.45 25.22 6.48
N TYR A 451 1.10 25.23 6.44
CA TYR A 451 0.34 25.87 5.37
C TYR A 451 0.71 27.35 5.23
N THR A 452 0.61 27.88 4.02
CA THR A 452 1.00 29.26 3.67
C THR A 452 -0.19 30.18 3.46
N GLY A 453 -1.39 29.63 3.28
CA GLY A 453 -2.63 30.39 3.19
C GLY A 453 -3.86 29.49 3.09
N VAL A 454 -5.03 30.05 3.41
CA VAL A 454 -6.31 29.36 3.31
C VAL A 454 -7.40 30.32 2.84
N ALA A 455 -8.33 29.82 2.05
CA ALA A 455 -9.61 30.48 1.80
C ALA A 455 -10.74 29.50 2.14
N VAL A 456 -11.68 29.92 2.98
CA VAL A 456 -12.83 29.13 3.43
C VAL A 456 -14.13 29.83 3.04
N GLN A 457 -15.12 29.08 2.61
CA GLN A 457 -16.49 29.56 2.54
C GLN A 457 -17.51 28.52 3.02
N ALA A 458 -18.59 29.00 3.61
CA ALA A 458 -19.74 28.17 3.93
C ALA A 458 -20.99 28.74 3.27
N LEU A 459 -21.73 27.89 2.57
CA LEU A 459 -22.99 28.20 1.91
C LEU A 459 -24.08 27.29 2.44
N ARG A 460 -25.31 27.81 2.51
CA ARG A 460 -26.47 27.07 3.01
C ARG A 460 -27.74 27.43 2.27
N ALA A 461 -28.66 26.48 2.15
CA ALA A 461 -29.98 26.72 1.59
C ALA A 461 -30.79 27.73 2.42
N LEU A 462 -31.60 28.56 1.74
CA LEU A 462 -32.47 29.53 2.39
C LEU A 462 -33.50 28.83 3.31
N ASN A 463 -33.72 29.40 4.50
CA ASN A 463 -34.67 28.93 5.52
C ASN A 463 -34.37 27.55 6.17
N GLU A 464 -33.16 27.03 6.00
CA GLU A 464 -32.73 25.81 6.70
C GLU A 464 -32.00 26.13 8.02
N THR A 465 -32.05 25.19 8.97
CA THR A 465 -31.35 25.28 10.26
C THR A 465 -30.16 24.31 10.30
N ALA A 466 -29.06 24.72 10.93
CA ALA A 466 -27.81 23.93 11.08
C ALA A 466 -27.13 23.55 9.75
N TRP A 467 -26.44 22.39 9.71
CA TRP A 467 -25.73 21.79 8.56
C TRP A 467 -26.64 21.33 7.41
N ARG A 468 -27.96 21.49 7.52
CA ARG A 468 -28.90 21.00 6.52
C ARG A 468 -28.73 21.75 5.21
N ASP A 469 -28.59 20.99 4.13
CA ASP A 469 -28.40 21.49 2.77
C ASP A 469 -27.31 22.59 2.71
N SER A 470 -26.13 22.24 3.22
CA SER A 470 -24.98 23.14 3.32
C SER A 470 -23.74 22.58 2.62
N VAL A 471 -22.87 23.50 2.20
CA VAL A 471 -21.55 23.20 1.63
C VAL A 471 -20.52 24.07 2.33
N THR A 472 -19.50 23.45 2.91
CA THR A 472 -18.31 24.11 3.43
C THR A 472 -17.16 23.76 2.52
N GLU A 473 -16.49 24.77 1.97
CA GLU A 473 -15.39 24.60 1.03
C GLU A 473 -14.16 25.32 1.57
N ALA A 474 -13.00 24.68 1.44
CA ALA A 474 -11.73 25.29 1.70
C ALA A 474 -10.69 24.91 0.66
N VAL A 475 -9.78 25.84 0.40
CA VAL A 475 -8.55 25.61 -0.34
C VAL A 475 -7.38 26.09 0.50
N VAL A 476 -6.39 25.23 0.70
CA VAL A 476 -5.25 25.46 1.61
C VAL A 476 -3.95 25.32 0.84
N ALA A 477 -3.18 26.40 0.72
CA ALA A 477 -1.88 26.39 0.08
C ALA A 477 -0.78 25.93 1.03
N PHE A 478 0.21 25.24 0.46
CA PHE A 478 1.44 24.82 1.13
C PHE A 478 2.67 25.45 0.46
N PRO A 479 3.85 25.41 1.11
CA PRO A 479 5.09 25.93 0.52
C PRO A 479 5.52 25.20 -0.77
N SER A 480 5.04 23.97 -0.98
CA SER A 480 5.32 23.17 -2.18
C SER A 480 4.29 22.07 -2.36
N GLN A 481 4.23 21.51 -3.57
CA GLN A 481 3.47 20.29 -3.87
C GLN A 481 3.84 19.11 -2.97
N GLU A 482 5.13 18.95 -2.65
CA GLU A 482 5.59 17.88 -1.76
C GLU A 482 4.97 18.01 -0.36
N LYS A 483 4.93 19.23 0.20
CA LYS A 483 4.33 19.50 1.52
C LYS A 483 2.82 19.26 1.51
N ALA A 484 2.12 19.69 0.46
CA ALA A 484 0.70 19.38 0.28
C ALA A 484 0.47 17.86 0.18
N GLY A 485 1.30 17.15 -0.59
CA GLY A 485 1.24 15.70 -0.71
C GLY A 485 1.43 14.98 0.62
N VAL A 486 2.41 15.38 1.42
CA VAL A 486 2.64 14.86 2.78
C VAL A 486 1.43 15.09 3.67
N PHE A 487 0.87 16.32 3.66
CA PHE A 487 -0.33 16.64 4.43
C PHE A 487 -1.52 15.75 4.02
N TYR A 488 -1.76 15.58 2.71
CA TYR A 488 -2.84 14.75 2.20
C TYR A 488 -2.71 13.29 2.64
N VAL A 489 -1.51 12.72 2.59
CA VAL A 489 -1.26 11.34 3.04
C VAL A 489 -1.53 11.20 4.54
N ASN A 490 -1.17 12.19 5.35
CA ASN A 490 -1.51 12.23 6.77
C ASN A 490 -3.03 12.24 6.99
N GLN A 491 -3.78 13.07 6.24
CA GLN A 491 -5.24 13.10 6.32
C GLN A 491 -5.84 11.75 5.93
N ARG A 492 -5.33 11.09 4.89
CA ARG A 492 -5.76 9.75 4.50
C ARG A 492 -5.61 8.73 5.63
N GLY A 493 -4.48 8.77 6.36
CA GLY A 493 -4.27 7.95 7.54
C GLY A 493 -5.27 8.26 8.65
N GLN A 494 -5.44 9.54 9.00
CA GLN A 494 -6.36 9.98 10.05
C GLN A 494 -7.82 9.62 9.75
N TRP A 495 -8.29 9.84 8.52
CA TRP A 495 -9.65 9.48 8.12
C TRP A 495 -9.86 7.96 8.18
N GLY A 496 -8.83 7.17 7.86
CA GLY A 496 -8.82 5.72 8.04
C GLY A 496 -9.08 5.28 9.48
N LEU A 497 -8.57 6.02 10.47
CA LEU A 497 -8.82 5.76 11.90
C LEU A 497 -10.25 6.14 12.33
N CYS A 498 -10.94 6.99 11.57
CA CYS A 498 -12.30 7.45 11.87
C CYS A 498 -13.38 6.65 11.15
N GLY A 499 -13.03 5.92 10.10
CA GLY A 499 -13.95 5.07 9.35
C GLY A 499 -14.69 4.07 10.23
N GLY A 500 -16.02 4.06 10.15
CA GLY A 500 -16.86 3.16 10.94
C GLY A 500 -17.05 3.57 12.42
N LYS A 501 -16.46 4.67 12.87
CA LYS A 501 -16.70 5.23 14.21
C LYS A 501 -17.92 6.13 14.21
N THR A 502 -18.47 6.34 15.40
CA THR A 502 -19.48 7.37 15.66
C THR A 502 -18.81 8.57 16.30
N ILE A 503 -19.22 9.78 15.91
CA ILE A 503 -18.88 11.01 16.64
C ILE A 503 -20.16 11.68 17.13
N THR A 504 -20.05 12.34 18.28
CA THR A 504 -21.11 13.19 18.83
C THR A 504 -20.71 14.65 18.66
N LEU A 505 -21.58 15.42 18.03
CA LEU A 505 -21.41 16.85 17.83
C LEU A 505 -22.38 17.61 18.73
N SER A 506 -21.85 18.54 19.51
CA SER A 506 -22.60 19.38 20.43
C SER A 506 -22.34 20.84 20.08
N GLN A 507 -23.33 21.49 19.46
CA GLN A 507 -23.29 22.92 19.21
C GLN A 507 -24.06 23.68 20.30
N PRO A 508 -23.61 24.89 20.69
CA PRO A 508 -24.32 25.70 21.66
C PRO A 508 -25.77 25.98 21.23
N GLY A 509 -26.74 25.62 22.07
CA GLY A 509 -28.16 25.86 21.81
C GLY A 509 -28.88 24.80 20.97
N GLU A 510 -28.19 23.76 20.51
CA GLU A 510 -28.75 22.66 19.72
C GLU A 510 -28.62 21.32 20.46
N PRO A 511 -29.54 20.35 20.24
CA PRO A 511 -29.39 19.02 20.80
C PRO A 511 -28.16 18.32 20.19
N ALA A 512 -27.44 17.55 21.00
CA ALA A 512 -26.29 16.78 20.54
C ALA A 512 -26.70 15.77 19.45
N GLN A 513 -25.88 15.67 18.41
CA GLN A 513 -26.14 14.84 17.24
C GLN A 513 -25.07 13.78 17.09
N MET A 514 -25.48 12.53 16.88
CA MET A 514 -24.57 11.42 16.62
C MET A 514 -24.50 11.12 15.13
N TRP A 515 -23.28 11.07 14.60
CA TRP A 515 -23.00 10.80 13.20
C TRP A 515 -22.17 9.54 13.08
N ASP A 516 -22.66 8.59 12.28
CA ASP A 516 -21.98 7.34 12.00
C ASP A 516 -21.16 7.49 10.72
N PHE A 517 -19.84 7.40 10.83
CA PHE A 517 -18.95 7.45 9.67
C PHE A 517 -19.02 6.16 8.87
N GLY A 518 -19.12 6.29 7.56
CA GLY A 518 -18.79 5.24 6.61
C GLY A 518 -17.29 4.96 6.58
N GLN A 519 -16.88 4.03 5.73
CA GLN A 519 -15.46 3.84 5.44
C GLN A 519 -14.98 4.93 4.47
N PRO A 520 -13.77 5.48 4.64
CA PRO A 520 -13.18 6.37 3.65
C PRO A 520 -12.97 5.65 2.32
N LEU A 521 -13.30 6.31 1.22
CA LEU A 521 -13.22 5.78 -0.14
C LEU A 521 -12.61 6.83 -1.08
N THR A 522 -11.87 6.38 -2.09
CA THR A 522 -11.42 7.28 -3.16
C THR A 522 -12.45 7.29 -4.28
N ILE A 523 -13.05 8.44 -4.55
CA ILE A 523 -14.06 8.64 -5.59
C ILE A 523 -13.56 9.74 -6.53
N ALA A 524 -13.42 9.42 -7.82
CA ALA A 524 -12.88 10.33 -8.84
C ALA A 524 -11.52 10.99 -8.46
N GLY A 525 -10.68 10.26 -7.72
CA GLY A 525 -9.36 10.75 -7.27
C GLY A 525 -9.36 11.54 -5.96
N ALA A 526 -10.53 11.94 -5.44
CA ALA A 526 -10.65 12.56 -4.13
C ALA A 526 -10.82 11.50 -3.03
N LEU A 527 -10.14 11.65 -1.90
CA LEU A 527 -10.44 10.90 -0.69
C LEU A 527 -11.77 11.43 -0.14
N THR A 528 -12.75 10.56 0.09
CA THR A 528 -14.07 10.93 0.60
C THR A 528 -14.44 10.09 1.81
N ILE A 529 -15.22 10.65 2.74
CA ILE A 529 -15.83 9.92 3.85
C ILE A 529 -17.28 10.39 3.99
N ALA A 530 -18.22 9.45 4.08
CA ALA A 530 -19.62 9.74 4.34
C ALA A 530 -19.91 9.67 5.84
N ALA A 531 -20.87 10.45 6.31
CA ALA A 531 -21.39 10.40 7.66
C ALA A 531 -22.91 10.43 7.61
N THR A 532 -23.57 9.52 8.30
CA THR A 532 -25.05 9.46 8.37
C THR A 532 -25.53 9.83 9.75
N LEU A 533 -26.56 10.67 9.83
CA LEU A 533 -27.14 11.08 11.11
C LEU A 533 -27.90 9.91 11.73
N ARG A 534 -27.57 9.55 12.97
CA ARG A 534 -28.28 8.50 13.68
C ARG A 534 -29.71 8.95 14.00
N GLY A 535 -30.69 8.16 13.58
CA GLY A 535 -32.11 8.46 13.80
C GLY A 535 -32.73 9.47 12.82
N GLY A 536 -32.02 9.82 11.73
CA GLY A 536 -32.54 10.69 10.68
C GLY A 536 -32.19 10.20 9.27
N ALA A 537 -32.68 10.90 8.25
CA ALA A 537 -32.37 10.63 6.84
C ALA A 537 -31.19 11.45 6.29
N ALA A 538 -30.62 12.31 7.14
CA ALA A 538 -29.57 13.22 6.75
C ALA A 538 -28.22 12.54 6.57
N SER A 539 -27.46 13.02 5.61
CA SER A 539 -26.11 12.55 5.36
C SER A 539 -25.18 13.70 4.99
N CYS A 540 -23.94 13.60 5.43
CA CYS A 540 -22.85 14.44 4.99
C CYS A 540 -21.83 13.59 4.24
N GLN A 541 -21.10 14.23 3.33
CA GLN A 541 -19.90 13.68 2.74
C GLN A 541 -18.82 14.75 2.85
N HIS A 542 -17.61 14.33 3.18
CA HIS A 542 -16.43 15.16 3.23
C HIS A 542 -15.41 14.61 2.24
N GLY A 543 -14.70 15.48 1.53
CA GLY A 543 -13.78 15.10 0.49
C GLY A 543 -12.58 16.01 0.38
N ILE A 544 -11.41 15.42 0.23
CA ILE A 544 -10.13 16.11 0.19
C ILE A 544 -9.28 15.59 -0.97
N VAL A 545 -8.58 16.49 -1.67
CA VAL A 545 -7.62 16.13 -2.75
C VAL A 545 -6.47 17.15 -2.84
N PRO A 546 -5.25 16.70 -3.15
CA PRO A 546 -4.15 17.60 -3.48
C PRO A 546 -4.15 17.96 -4.98
N ARG A 547 -3.79 19.20 -5.28
CA ARG A 547 -3.58 19.71 -6.64
C ARG A 547 -2.44 20.73 -6.65
N GLY A 548 -1.26 20.32 -7.12
CA GLY A 548 -0.04 21.11 -6.94
C GLY A 548 0.27 21.29 -5.45
N ASN A 549 0.58 22.51 -5.02
CA ASN A 549 0.76 22.86 -3.61
C ASN A 549 -0.55 23.15 -2.85
N VAL A 550 -1.72 22.94 -3.45
CA VAL A 550 -3.01 23.25 -2.82
C VAL A 550 -3.73 21.97 -2.39
N ILE A 551 -4.33 21.99 -1.21
CA ILE A 551 -5.30 21.01 -0.73
C ILE A 551 -6.70 21.61 -0.91
N ILE A 552 -7.56 20.90 -1.62
CA ILE A 552 -8.99 21.22 -1.74
C ILE A 552 -9.72 20.34 -0.72
N ASP A 553 -10.52 20.95 0.14
CA ASP A 553 -11.14 20.32 1.31
C ASP A 553 -12.61 20.76 1.40
N ILE A 554 -13.55 19.88 1.05
CA ILE A 554 -14.96 20.25 0.84
C ILE A 554 -15.88 19.25 1.54
N ARG A 555 -16.83 19.77 2.32
CA ARG A 555 -17.93 19.00 2.90
C ARG A 555 -19.27 19.47 2.38
N GLN A 556 -20.13 18.53 2.04
CA GLN A 556 -21.54 18.77 1.75
C GLN A 556 -22.41 17.97 2.71
N CYS A 557 -23.47 18.59 3.20
CA CYS A 557 -24.47 17.95 4.03
C CYS A 557 -25.87 18.16 3.43
N ARG A 558 -26.69 17.11 3.47
CA ARG A 558 -28.05 17.10 2.92
C ARG A 558 -29.05 16.57 3.92
N ALA A 559 -30.24 17.17 3.93
CA ALA A 559 -31.35 16.67 4.73
C ALA A 559 -31.89 15.34 4.18
N THR A 560 -31.93 15.18 2.85
CA THR A 560 -32.29 13.94 2.15
C THR A 560 -31.54 13.83 0.81
N GLY A 561 -31.34 12.60 0.31
CA GLY A 561 -30.64 12.34 -0.95
C GLY A 561 -29.12 12.11 -0.80
N GLY A 562 -28.45 11.85 -1.92
CA GLY A 562 -27.00 11.60 -1.96
C GLY A 562 -26.19 12.88 -2.09
N ASN A 563 -24.98 12.88 -1.51
CA ASN A 563 -23.97 13.93 -1.68
C ASN A 563 -23.09 13.62 -2.90
N ASP A 564 -22.56 14.66 -3.57
CA ASP A 564 -21.59 14.51 -4.66
C ASP A 564 -20.37 15.42 -4.46
N VAL A 565 -19.68 15.18 -3.35
CA VAL A 565 -18.48 15.97 -3.01
C VAL A 565 -17.34 15.70 -3.98
N ALA A 566 -17.26 14.51 -4.56
CA ALA A 566 -16.26 14.20 -5.58
C ALA A 566 -16.39 15.13 -6.80
N ALA A 567 -17.62 15.42 -7.25
CA ALA A 567 -17.85 16.39 -8.32
C ALA A 567 -17.49 17.82 -7.91
N LEU A 568 -17.83 18.25 -6.68
CA LEU A 568 -17.46 19.58 -6.17
C LEU A 568 -15.94 19.75 -6.11
N VAL A 569 -15.23 18.78 -5.51
CA VAL A 569 -13.77 18.78 -5.44
C VAL A 569 -13.14 18.79 -6.83
N THR A 570 -13.69 18.01 -7.78
CA THR A 570 -13.21 17.98 -9.17
C THR A 570 -13.40 19.33 -9.88
N ALA A 571 -14.55 19.99 -9.67
CA ALA A 571 -14.83 21.30 -10.25
C ALA A 571 -13.89 22.39 -9.69
N THR A 572 -13.63 22.38 -8.39
CA THR A 572 -12.64 23.26 -7.76
C THR A 572 -11.24 22.99 -8.31
N ALA A 573 -10.85 21.71 -8.44
CA ALA A 573 -9.56 21.32 -9.00
C ALA A 573 -9.37 21.76 -10.46
N ALA A 574 -10.45 21.88 -11.23
CA ALA A 574 -10.41 22.34 -12.61
C ALA A 574 -10.11 23.85 -12.75
N LYS A 575 -10.35 24.64 -11.69
CA LYS A 575 -9.97 26.06 -11.63
C LYS A 575 -8.49 26.27 -11.31
N LEU A 576 -7.78 25.22 -10.92
CA LEU A 576 -6.33 25.24 -10.66
C LEU A 576 -5.55 24.85 -11.94
N PRO A 577 -4.41 25.50 -12.24
CA PRO A 577 -3.62 25.22 -13.42
C PRO A 577 -3.18 23.75 -13.48
N ARG A 578 -3.19 23.18 -14.69
CA ARG A 578 -2.70 21.81 -14.94
C ARG A 578 -1.17 21.83 -15.04
N GLN A 579 -0.48 20.98 -14.28
CA GLN A 579 0.93 20.69 -14.51
C GLN A 579 1.10 19.97 -15.85
N ARG A 580 2.15 20.32 -16.60
CA ARG A 580 2.54 19.68 -17.86
C ARG A 580 3.45 18.50 -17.61
#